data_AF-A0A840CY74-F1
#
_entry.id   AF-A0A840CY74-F1
#
_cell.length_a   1.000
_cell.length_b   1.000
_cell.length_c   1.000
_cell.angle_alpha   90.00
_cell.angle_beta   90.00
_cell.angle_gamma   90.00
#
_symmetry.space_group_name_H-M   'P 1'
#
loop_
_entity.id
_entity.type
_entity.pdbx_description
1 polymer ?
#
loop_
_entity_poly.entity_id
_entity_poly.type
_entity_poly.pdbx_seq_one_letter_code
_entity_poly.pdbx_strand_id
1 'polypeptide(L)'
;MDKEKIEYIIKYYSDCLGKDNLAIKCMYSYLEKGDLNSGMVLQTNGILKESGWISGNQTFEYLVKDGRDAFEFSITQRILSKYENKVFFNYCPECGKRARTPYAKQCRYCLYDWHDRG
;
A
#
# COMPACT_ATOMS: atom_id res chain seq x y z
N MET A 1 -10.09 -3.26 9.49
CA MET A 1 -9.74 -1.99 8.83
C MET A 1 -10.61 -1.86 7.59
N ASP A 2 -11.21 -0.71 7.34
CA ASP A 2 -12.06 -0.52 6.17
C ASP A 2 -11.24 -0.45 4.86
N LYS A 3 -11.89 -0.77 3.74
CA LYS A 3 -11.28 -0.79 2.40
C LYS A 3 -10.71 0.57 2.01
N GLU A 4 -11.40 1.64 2.36
CA GLU A 4 -10.99 3.01 2.09
C GLU A 4 -9.66 3.39 2.76
N LYS A 5 -9.36 2.87 3.96
CA LYS A 5 -8.07 3.06 4.64
C LYS A 5 -6.97 2.22 4.02
N ILE A 6 -7.27 0.97 3.66
CA ILE A 6 -6.33 0.07 2.96
C ILE A 6 -5.87 0.74 1.66
N GLU A 7 -6.82 1.15 0.82
CA GLU A 7 -6.53 1.80 -0.46
C GLU A 7 -5.73 3.09 -0.29
N TYR A 8 -6.06 3.90 0.73
CA TYR A 8 -5.31 5.11 1.04
C TYR A 8 -3.86 4.80 1.45
N ILE A 9 -3.65 3.81 2.32
CA ILE A 9 -2.32 3.47 2.81
C ILE A 9 -1.46 2.94 1.67
N ILE A 10 -1.98 1.99 0.89
CA ILE A 10 -1.26 1.45 -0.27
C ILE A 10 -0.91 2.57 -1.24
N LYS A 11 -1.87 3.43 -1.58
CA LYS A 11 -1.67 4.47 -2.59
C LYS A 11 -0.61 5.51 -2.20
N TYR A 12 -0.55 5.91 -0.94
CA TYR A 12 0.30 7.04 -0.52
C TYR A 12 1.53 6.63 0.30
N TYR A 13 1.59 5.39 0.77
CA TYR A 13 2.68 4.91 1.63
C TYR A 13 3.34 3.61 1.14
N SER A 14 2.94 3.01 0.01
CA SER A 14 3.64 1.82 -0.52
C SER A 14 5.11 2.10 -0.83
N ASP A 15 5.46 3.34 -1.16
CA ASP A 15 6.85 3.75 -1.36
C ASP A 15 7.71 3.62 -0.09
N CYS A 16 7.11 3.61 1.10
CA CYS A 16 7.83 3.33 2.35
C CYS A 16 8.49 1.94 2.35
N LEU A 17 7.96 1.01 1.54
CA LEU A 17 8.45 -0.35 1.45
C LEU A 17 9.70 -0.48 0.55
N GLY A 18 10.12 0.58 -0.13
CA GLY A 18 11.36 0.60 -0.91
C GLY A 18 11.39 -0.48 -1.99
N LYS A 19 12.34 -1.42 -1.91
CA LYS A 19 12.51 -2.52 -2.88
C LYS A 19 11.27 -3.43 -2.96
N ASP A 20 10.52 -3.55 -1.86
CA ASP A 20 9.29 -4.37 -1.79
C ASP A 20 8.13 -3.74 -2.60
N ASN A 21 8.20 -2.44 -2.90
CA ASN A 21 7.20 -1.78 -3.75
C ASN A 21 7.18 -2.37 -5.17
N LEU A 22 8.34 -2.85 -5.67
CA LEU A 22 8.39 -3.57 -6.94
C LEU A 22 7.57 -4.87 -6.85
N ALA A 23 7.70 -5.59 -5.75
CA ALA A 23 6.94 -6.82 -5.52
C ALA A 23 5.44 -6.55 -5.49
N ILE A 24 4.99 -5.45 -4.87
CA ILE A 24 3.59 -5.01 -4.88
C ILE A 24 3.08 -4.75 -6.30
N LYS A 25 3.86 -4.03 -7.13
CA LYS A 25 3.49 -3.78 -8.53
C LYS A 25 3.37 -5.08 -9.34
N CYS A 26 4.25 -6.04 -9.08
CA CYS A 26 4.16 -7.37 -9.69
C CYS A 26 2.91 -8.12 -9.24
N MET A 27 2.57 -8.04 -7.95
CA MET A 27 1.38 -8.66 -7.37
C MET A 27 0.09 -8.11 -7.98
N TYR A 28 0.00 -6.80 -8.18
CA TYR A 28 -1.14 -6.20 -8.89
C TYR A 28 -1.25 -6.64 -10.34
N SER A 29 -0.13 -6.64 -11.08
CA SER A 29 -0.14 -7.11 -12.47
C SER A 29 -0.57 -8.57 -12.59
N TYR A 30 -0.21 -9.42 -11.63
CA TYR A 30 -0.66 -10.82 -11.60
C TYR A 30 -2.17 -10.92 -11.31
N LEU A 31 -2.66 -10.22 -10.27
CA LEU A 31 -4.08 -10.25 -9.92
C LEU A 31 -4.98 -9.73 -11.05
N GLU A 32 -4.47 -8.86 -11.92
CA GLU A 32 -5.19 -8.35 -13.10
C GLU A 32 -5.11 -9.28 -14.32
N LYS A 33 -3.96 -9.93 -14.55
CA LYS A 33 -3.67 -10.66 -15.82
C LYS A 33 -3.63 -12.17 -15.69
N GLY A 34 -3.47 -12.71 -14.49
CA GLY A 34 -3.35 -14.13 -14.21
C GLY A 34 -2.05 -14.79 -14.69
N ASP A 35 -1.06 -14.02 -15.15
CA ASP A 35 0.16 -14.58 -15.76
C ASP A 35 1.34 -14.66 -14.76
N LEU A 36 1.62 -15.88 -14.30
CA LEU A 36 2.74 -16.21 -13.42
C LEU A 36 4.09 -16.33 -14.16
N ASN A 37 4.08 -16.44 -15.50
CA ASN A 37 5.27 -16.76 -16.29
C ASN A 37 6.01 -15.53 -16.81
N SER A 38 5.58 -14.32 -16.42
CA SER A 38 6.39 -13.13 -16.70
C SER A 38 7.72 -13.22 -15.93
N GLY A 39 8.85 -12.91 -16.58
CA GLY A 39 10.16 -12.86 -15.92
C GLY A 39 10.20 -11.94 -14.68
N MET A 40 9.20 -11.06 -14.55
CA MET A 40 8.94 -10.20 -13.40
C MET A 40 8.58 -10.98 -12.12
N VAL A 41 7.77 -12.05 -12.21
CA VAL A 41 7.33 -12.85 -11.05
C VAL A 41 8.49 -13.65 -10.46
N LEU A 42 9.34 -14.24 -11.29
CA LEU A 42 10.52 -14.98 -10.86
C LEU A 42 11.52 -14.10 -10.10
N GLN A 43 11.80 -12.89 -10.60
CA GLN A 43 12.66 -11.92 -9.91
C GLN A 43 12.04 -11.45 -8.58
N THR A 44 10.71 -11.38 -8.52
CA THR A 44 9.97 -10.96 -7.33
C THR A 44 10.10 -11.95 -6.17
N ASN A 45 10.17 -13.26 -6.43
CA ASN A 45 10.36 -14.27 -5.38
C ASN A 45 11.65 -14.05 -4.57
N GLY A 46 12.75 -13.64 -5.22
CA GLY A 46 14.01 -13.33 -4.53
C GLY A 46 13.85 -12.15 -3.57
N ILE A 47 13.30 -11.05 -4.06
CA ILE A 47 13.05 -9.83 -3.27
C ILE A 47 12.10 -10.12 -2.10
N LEU A 48 11.02 -10.88 -2.34
CA LEU A 48 10.06 -11.24 -1.29
C LEU A 48 10.70 -12.11 -0.20
N LYS A 49 11.63 -13.00 -0.55
CA LYS A 49 12.39 -13.81 0.43
C LYS A 49 13.37 -12.94 1.22
N GLU A 50 14.18 -12.12 0.55
CA GLU A 50 15.14 -11.21 1.20
C GLU A 50 14.46 -10.27 2.19
N SER A 51 13.27 -9.80 1.83
CA SER A 51 12.49 -8.92 2.68
C SER A 51 11.66 -9.68 3.71
N GLY A 52 11.57 -11.01 3.65
CA GLY A 52 10.82 -11.82 4.60
C GLY A 52 9.31 -11.68 4.48
N TRP A 53 8.77 -11.50 3.27
CA TRP A 53 7.34 -11.65 3.00
C TRP A 53 6.93 -13.11 2.88
N ILE A 54 7.83 -13.92 2.33
CA ILE A 54 7.67 -15.37 2.17
C ILE A 54 8.89 -16.06 2.76
N SER A 55 8.69 -17.27 3.27
CA SER A 55 9.71 -18.05 3.97
C SER A 55 9.87 -19.46 3.38
N GLY A 56 11.09 -19.99 3.42
CA GLY A 56 11.40 -21.33 2.93
C GLY A 56 10.97 -21.55 1.48
N ASN A 57 10.05 -22.50 1.29
CA ASN A 57 9.52 -22.90 -0.02
C ASN A 57 8.26 -22.12 -0.43
N GLN A 58 7.83 -21.14 0.36
CA GLN A 58 6.75 -20.24 -0.05
C GLN A 58 7.19 -19.43 -1.26
N THR A 59 6.23 -19.17 -2.12
CA THR A 59 6.37 -18.39 -3.34
C THR A 59 5.36 -17.25 -3.33
N PHE A 60 5.49 -16.35 -4.28
CA PHE A 60 4.55 -15.28 -4.54
C PHE A 60 3.09 -15.74 -4.54
N GLU A 61 2.77 -16.89 -5.12
CA GLU A 61 1.43 -17.47 -5.18
C GLU A 61 0.81 -17.65 -3.79
N TYR A 62 1.64 -17.94 -2.78
CA TYR A 62 1.20 -18.05 -1.39
C TYR A 62 0.63 -16.73 -0.85
N LEU A 63 1.16 -15.57 -1.28
CA LEU A 63 0.71 -14.25 -0.82
C LEU A 63 -0.61 -13.80 -1.46
N VAL A 64 -0.90 -14.30 -2.66
CA VAL A 64 -2.05 -13.86 -3.48
C VAL A 64 -3.16 -14.90 -3.58
N LYS A 65 -2.97 -16.11 -3.02
CA LYS A 65 -3.95 -17.21 -3.05
C LYS A 65 -5.33 -16.83 -2.49
N ASP A 66 -5.35 -15.95 -1.50
CA ASP A 66 -6.58 -15.50 -0.82
C ASP A 66 -7.21 -14.29 -1.53
N GLY A 67 -6.70 -13.95 -2.72
CA GLY A 67 -7.18 -12.87 -3.56
C GLY A 67 -6.64 -11.49 -3.19
N ARG A 68 -7.10 -10.51 -3.97
CA ARG A 68 -6.61 -9.12 -3.90
C ARG A 68 -6.82 -8.48 -2.53
N ASP A 69 -8.01 -8.58 -1.97
CA ASP A 69 -8.35 -7.88 -0.73
C ASP A 69 -7.50 -8.37 0.47
N ALA A 70 -7.27 -9.68 0.57
CA ALA A 70 -6.42 -10.28 1.60
C ALA A 70 -4.95 -9.85 1.44
N PHE A 71 -4.48 -9.76 0.20
CA PHE A 71 -3.16 -9.30 -0.12
C PHE A 71 -2.96 -7.81 0.22
N GLU A 72 -3.89 -6.94 -0.19
CA GLU A 72 -3.89 -5.51 0.14
C GLU A 72 -3.90 -5.25 1.65
N PHE A 73 -4.69 -6.04 2.39
CA PHE A 73 -4.69 -6.00 3.84
C PHE A 73 -3.32 -6.35 4.42
N SER A 74 -2.69 -7.41 3.94
CA SER A 74 -1.36 -7.87 4.38
C SER A 74 -0.28 -6.82 4.13
N ILE A 75 -0.32 -6.15 2.98
CA ILE A 75 0.57 -5.01 2.71
C ILE A 75 0.39 -3.91 3.73
N THR A 76 -0.86 -3.54 3.96
CA THR A 76 -1.20 -2.44 4.87
C THR A 76 -0.72 -2.74 6.28
N GLN A 77 -0.93 -3.96 6.78
CA GLN A 77 -0.42 -4.40 8.09
C GLN A 77 1.09 -4.24 8.19
N ARG A 78 1.82 -4.60 7.13
CA ARG A 78 3.28 -4.52 7.12
C ARG A 78 3.79 -3.08 7.07
N ILE A 79 3.13 -2.20 6.31
CA ILE A 79 3.45 -0.77 6.30
C ILE A 79 3.24 -0.20 7.71
N LEU A 80 2.09 -0.48 8.32
CA LEU A 80 1.76 0.01 9.66
C LEU A 80 2.75 -0.53 10.70
N SER A 81 3.09 -1.81 10.67
CA SER A 81 4.03 -2.43 11.62
C SER A 81 5.45 -1.88 11.51
N LYS A 82 5.94 -1.55 10.31
CA LYS A 82 7.32 -1.08 10.11
C LYS A 82 7.47 0.44 10.10
N TYR A 83 6.41 1.16 9.76
CA TYR A 83 6.45 2.59 9.47
C TYR A 83 5.29 3.35 10.12
N GLU A 84 4.77 2.90 11.27
CA GLU A 84 3.68 3.57 12.00
C GLU A 84 3.89 5.08 12.13
N ASN A 85 5.11 5.51 12.46
CA ASN A 85 5.47 6.92 12.66
C ASN A 85 5.45 7.76 11.37
N LYS A 86 5.35 7.11 10.20
CA LYS A 86 5.24 7.78 8.89
C LYS A 86 3.80 7.80 8.37
N VAL A 87 2.93 6.91 8.84
CA VAL A 87 1.57 6.78 8.32
C VAL A 87 0.63 7.65 9.14
N PHE A 88 0.12 8.70 8.51
CA PHE A 88 -0.94 9.53 9.09
C PHE A 88 -2.09 9.74 8.10
N PHE A 89 -3.25 10.07 8.65
CA PHE A 89 -4.39 10.47 7.84
C PHE A 89 -4.55 11.98 7.99
N ASN A 90 -4.48 12.69 6.88
CA ASN A 90 -4.75 14.12 6.86
C ASN A 90 -6.27 14.33 6.87
N TYR A 91 -6.76 15.10 7.84
CA TYR A 91 -8.16 15.48 7.97
C TYR A 91 -8.29 17.00 7.87
N CYS A 92 -9.35 17.45 7.20
CA CYS A 92 -9.68 18.86 7.16
C CYS A 92 -9.93 19.38 8.59
N PRO A 93 -9.24 20.44 9.04
CA PRO A 93 -9.42 20.98 10.39
C PRO A 93 -10.79 21.65 10.59
N GLU A 94 -11.47 22.03 9.51
CA GLU A 94 -12.77 22.71 9.57
C GLU A 94 -13.95 21.72 9.63
N CYS A 95 -13.95 20.68 8.78
CA CYS A 95 -15.08 19.76 8.67
C CYS A 95 -14.77 18.32 9.13
N GLY A 96 -13.54 18.02 9.55
CA GLY A 96 -13.12 16.69 10.01
C GLY A 96 -13.06 15.60 8.94
N LYS A 97 -13.40 15.90 7.68
CA LYS A 97 -13.37 14.91 6.59
C LYS A 97 -11.93 14.63 6.13
N ARG A 98 -11.65 13.39 5.76
CA ARG A 98 -10.33 12.95 5.29
C ARG A 98 -9.94 13.66 3.99
N ALA A 99 -8.74 14.22 3.95
CA ALA A 99 -8.19 14.88 2.79
C ALA A 99 -7.80 13.86 1.70
N ARG A 100 -7.72 14.32 0.44
CA ARG A 100 -7.44 13.45 -0.72
C ARG A 100 -6.07 12.78 -0.65
N THR A 101 -5.08 13.47 -0.10
CA THR A 101 -3.70 13.00 0.04
C THR A 101 -3.17 13.38 1.42
N PRO A 102 -2.07 12.77 1.92
CA PRO A 102 -1.46 13.17 3.18
C PRO A 102 -1.01 14.64 3.18
N TYR A 103 -0.63 15.18 2.03
CA TYR A 103 -0.06 16.52 1.89
C TYR A 103 -1.04 17.60 1.44
N ALA A 104 -2.33 17.26 1.26
CA ALA A 104 -3.32 18.21 0.81
C ALA A 104 -3.50 19.37 1.82
N LYS A 105 -3.55 20.59 1.32
CA LYS A 105 -3.78 21.81 2.12
C LYS A 105 -5.13 22.49 1.83
N GLN A 106 -6.02 21.82 1.11
CA GLN A 106 -7.35 22.31 0.79
C GLN A 106 -8.38 21.17 0.86
N CYS A 107 -9.55 21.45 1.43
CA CYS A 107 -10.63 20.47 1.55
C CYS A 107 -11.49 20.39 0.29
N ARG A 108 -11.62 19.19 -0.28
CA ARG A 108 -12.56 18.94 -1.41
C ARG A 108 -14.05 18.96 -1.03
N TYR A 109 -14.38 19.02 0.27
CA TYR A 109 -15.76 18.93 0.76
C TYR A 109 -16.31 20.28 1.22
N CYS A 110 -15.55 21.05 2.00
CA CYS A 110 -15.96 22.37 2.50
C CYS A 110 -15.14 23.52 1.91
N LEU A 111 -14.19 23.24 1.01
CA LEU A 111 -13.32 24.23 0.35
C LEU A 111 -12.38 25.01 1.27
N TYR A 112 -12.37 24.72 2.60
CA TYR A 112 -11.44 25.33 3.53
C TYR A 112 -9.98 25.11 3.09
N ASP A 113 -9.21 26.19 3.11
CA ASP A 113 -7.82 26.27 2.72
C ASP A 113 -6.96 26.50 3.97
N TRP A 114 -5.92 25.69 4.16
CA TRP A 114 -4.96 25.82 5.26
C TRP A 114 -3.51 25.87 4.78
N HIS A 115 -3.25 26.44 3.59
CA HIS A 115 -1.89 26.67 3.10
C HIS A 115 -1.05 27.50 4.07
N ASP A 116 -1.67 28.45 4.78
CA ASP A 116 -1.04 29.37 5.72
C ASP A 116 -0.74 28.74 7.09
N ARG A 117 -1.16 27.50 7.35
CA ARG A 117 -0.74 26.74 8.54
C ARG A 117 0.60 26.06 8.23
N GLY A 118 1.69 26.84 8.31
CA GLY A 118 3.07 26.43 8.06
C GLY A 118 3.97 26.70 9.25
#